data_AF-A0A9X9ES17-F1
#
_entry.id   AF-A0A9X9ES17-F1
#
_cell.length_a   1.000
_cell.length_b   1.000
_cell.length_c   1.000
_cell.angle_alpha   90.00
_cell.angle_beta   90.00
_cell.angle_gamma   90.00
#
_symmetry.space_group_name_H-M   'P 1'
#
loop_
_entity.id
_entity.type
_entity.pdbx_description
1 polymer ?
#
loop_
_entity_poly.entity_id
_entity_poly.type
_entity_poly.pdbx_seq_one_letter_code
_entity_poly.pdbx_strand_id
1 'polypeptide(L)'
;MVCPISACTPTLNLRRLGLRRFSLPLDWVYTESFAEVARLYKNQFKGYMELKNLTLVDGSGTYFDDDVDINAVNTYLVRDNHYKVTSVHDFPILPDKEWFETYPDFKENSDKRIARFNETINNSDSILFVRWSTKSDQAYLFQQEMQDMLKEKEFTVLINISPLG
;
A
#
# COMPACT_ATOMS: atom_id res chain seq x y z
N MET A 1 -3.52 15.53 3.75
CA MET A 1 -3.64 14.04 3.84
C MET A 1 -2.29 13.42 4.12
N VAL A 2 -2.20 12.33 4.90
CA VAL A 2 -0.96 11.54 5.05
C VAL A 2 -1.12 10.22 4.32
N CYS A 3 -0.20 9.89 3.43
CA CYS A 3 -0.22 8.70 2.60
C CYS A 3 1.05 7.86 2.87
N PRO A 4 0.94 6.76 3.62
CA PRO A 4 2.00 5.76 3.69
C PRO A 4 2.25 5.17 2.31
N ILE A 5 3.51 5.12 1.91
CA ILE A 5 3.93 4.45 0.70
C ILE A 5 4.69 3.20 1.10
N SER A 6 4.06 2.05 0.91
CA SER A 6 4.73 0.75 0.93
C SER A 6 5.38 0.40 2.28
N ALA A 7 4.64 0.53 3.37
CA ALA A 7 5.11 0.03 4.66
C ALA A 7 3.94 -0.15 5.63
N CYS A 8 3.82 -1.35 6.20
CA CYS A 8 2.89 -1.61 7.30
C CYS A 8 3.27 -0.78 8.53
N THR A 9 4.55 -0.47 8.75
CA THR A 9 5.04 0.20 9.98
C THR A 9 4.53 1.64 10.16
N PRO A 10 4.62 2.56 9.17
CA PRO A 10 3.97 3.87 9.27
C PRO A 10 2.46 3.77 9.46
N THR A 11 1.79 2.85 8.76
CA THR A 11 0.34 2.60 8.91
C THR A 11 -0.01 2.20 10.36
N LEU A 12 0.75 1.25 10.92
CA LEU A 12 0.56 0.78 12.29
C LEU A 12 0.85 1.87 13.32
N ASN A 13 1.90 2.68 13.11
CA ASN A 13 2.19 3.82 13.99
C ASN A 13 1.11 4.89 13.93
N LEU A 14 0.61 5.24 12.73
CA LEU A 14 -0.51 6.16 12.59
C LEU A 14 -1.77 5.61 13.27
N ARG A 15 -2.04 4.30 13.20
CA ARG A 15 -3.16 3.65 13.91
C ARG A 15 -2.98 3.76 15.41
N ARG A 16 -1.81 3.40 15.95
CA ARG A 16 -1.49 3.46 17.39
C ARG A 16 -1.64 4.86 17.99
N LEU A 17 -1.32 5.89 17.20
CA LEU A 17 -1.45 7.29 17.61
C LEU A 17 -2.86 7.86 17.40
N GLY A 18 -3.83 7.06 16.93
CA GLY A 18 -5.18 7.53 16.60
C GLY A 18 -5.24 8.49 15.41
N LEU A 19 -4.15 8.60 14.64
CA LEU A 19 -4.01 9.51 13.49
C LEU A 19 -4.48 8.86 12.18
N ARG A 20 -4.64 7.53 12.15
CA ARG A 20 -5.15 6.80 10.99
C ARG A 20 -6.66 6.94 10.90
N ARG A 21 -7.13 7.73 9.94
CA ARG A 21 -8.56 7.91 9.68
C ARG A 21 -9.19 6.74 8.91
N PHE A 22 -8.41 6.09 8.04
CA PHE A 22 -8.87 4.99 7.19
C PHE A 22 -7.68 4.22 6.58
N SER A 23 -7.94 3.03 6.01
CA SER A 23 -6.97 2.31 5.17
C SER A 23 -6.90 2.88 3.75
N LEU A 24 -5.68 2.99 3.24
CA LEU A 24 -5.32 3.33 1.86
C LEU A 24 -4.80 2.10 1.08
N PRO A 25 -4.72 2.16 -0.26
CA PRO A 25 -4.33 1.01 -1.10
C PRO A 25 -2.97 0.40 -0.78
N LEU A 26 -2.00 1.23 -0.33
CA LEU A 26 -0.62 0.79 -0.09
C LEU A 26 -0.28 0.58 1.38
N ASP A 27 -1.29 0.54 2.26
CA ASP A 27 -1.09 0.44 3.71
C ASP A 27 -0.60 -0.95 4.15
N TRP A 28 -0.98 -1.99 3.40
CA TRP A 28 -0.76 -3.41 3.75
C TRP A 28 0.12 -4.15 2.75
N VAL A 29 0.90 -3.38 1.97
CA VAL A 29 1.69 -3.92 0.88
C VAL A 29 3.15 -3.51 1.00
N TYR A 30 4.01 -4.33 0.42
CA TYR A 30 5.40 -4.04 0.13
C TYR A 30 5.56 -3.78 -1.38
N THR A 31 6.38 -2.81 -1.74
CA THR A 31 6.72 -2.46 -3.12
C THR A 31 8.23 -2.49 -3.29
N GLU A 32 8.70 -3.07 -4.39
CA GLU A 32 10.14 -3.24 -4.63
C GLU A 32 10.87 -1.92 -4.88
N SER A 33 10.18 -0.94 -5.46
CA SER A 33 10.79 0.36 -5.74
C SER A 33 9.77 1.48 -5.70
N PHE A 34 10.29 2.70 -5.61
CA PHE A 34 9.45 3.90 -5.65
C PHE A 34 8.96 4.20 -7.06
N ALA A 35 9.73 3.83 -8.09
CA ALA A 35 9.29 3.91 -9.48
C ALA A 35 8.03 3.06 -9.74
N GLU A 36 7.91 1.89 -9.12
CA GLU A 36 6.70 1.06 -9.26
C GLU A 36 5.47 1.72 -8.62
N VAL A 37 5.64 2.38 -7.48
CA VAL A 37 4.56 3.17 -6.86
C VAL A 37 4.16 4.34 -7.76
N ALA A 38 5.14 5.07 -8.28
CA ALA A 38 4.90 6.18 -9.18
C ALA A 38 4.12 5.71 -10.43
N ARG A 39 4.54 4.57 -11.01
CA ARG A 39 3.84 3.94 -12.15
C ARG A 39 2.42 3.52 -11.79
N LEU A 40 2.20 2.93 -10.62
CA LEU A 40 0.87 2.55 -10.14
C LEU A 40 -0.07 3.75 -10.04
N TYR A 41 0.41 4.81 -9.40
CA TYR A 41 -0.31 6.06 -9.24
C TYR A 41 -0.60 6.71 -10.60
N LYS A 42 0.41 6.88 -11.45
CA LYS A 42 0.26 7.45 -12.81
C LYS A 42 -0.84 6.75 -13.63
N ASN A 43 -0.93 5.43 -13.49
CA ASN A 43 -1.93 4.61 -14.20
C ASN A 43 -3.26 4.48 -13.45
N GLN A 44 -3.48 5.24 -12.38
CA GLN A 44 -4.71 5.25 -11.59
C GLN A 44 -5.15 3.84 -11.16
N PHE A 45 -4.19 3.01 -10.73
CA PHE A 45 -4.41 1.63 -10.31
C PHE A 45 -5.03 0.70 -11.38
N LYS A 46 -5.01 1.08 -12.66
CA LYS A 46 -5.55 0.24 -13.74
C LYS A 46 -4.76 -1.07 -13.85
N GLY A 47 -5.42 -2.21 -13.61
CA GLY A 47 -4.77 -3.51 -13.66
C GLY A 47 -4.03 -3.90 -12.38
N TYR A 48 -4.19 -3.12 -11.31
CA TYR A 48 -3.62 -3.39 -10.01
C TYR A 48 -4.31 -4.55 -9.31
N MET A 49 -3.53 -5.53 -8.88
CA MET A 49 -3.99 -6.73 -8.17
C MET A 49 -5.11 -7.48 -8.91
N GLU A 50 -5.04 -7.51 -10.24
CA GLU A 50 -5.90 -8.36 -11.06
C GLU A 50 -5.48 -9.82 -10.90
N LEU A 51 -6.44 -10.73 -10.69
CA LEU A 51 -6.15 -12.14 -10.35
C LEU A 51 -5.14 -12.80 -11.29
N LYS A 52 -5.25 -12.52 -12.59
CA LYS A 52 -4.35 -13.04 -13.64
C LYS A 52 -2.87 -12.61 -13.49
N ASN A 53 -2.61 -11.55 -12.74
CA ASN A 53 -1.26 -11.02 -12.49
C ASN A 53 -0.71 -11.52 -11.15
N LEU A 54 -1.50 -12.22 -10.33
CA LEU A 54 -1.16 -12.61 -8.98
C LEU A 54 -0.39 -13.94 -8.92
N THR A 55 0.63 -13.98 -8.05
CA THR A 55 1.35 -15.20 -7.70
C THR A 55 1.56 -15.27 -6.20
N LEU A 56 1.50 -16.47 -5.64
CA LEU A 56 1.99 -16.72 -4.29
C LEU A 56 3.51 -16.50 -4.22
N VAL A 57 3.96 -15.93 -3.11
CA VAL A 57 5.36 -15.80 -2.75
C VAL A 57 5.60 -16.65 -1.51
N ASP A 58 6.75 -17.32 -1.46
CA ASP A 58 7.14 -18.11 -0.28
C ASP A 58 7.19 -17.24 0.99
N GLY A 59 6.69 -17.82 2.08
CA GLY A 59 6.56 -17.15 3.37
C GLY A 59 5.11 -16.81 3.72
N SER A 60 4.94 -16.19 4.89
CA SER A 60 3.64 -15.77 5.39
C SER A 60 3.75 -14.45 6.12
N GLY A 61 2.70 -13.63 6.02
CA GLY A 61 2.51 -12.49 6.89
C GLY A 61 1.81 -12.90 8.18
N THR A 62 2.00 -12.10 9.22
CA THR A 62 1.21 -12.18 10.46
C THR A 62 0.83 -10.77 10.86
N TYR A 63 -0.44 -10.52 11.16
CA TYR A 63 -0.87 -9.27 11.78
C TYR A 63 -1.78 -9.55 12.98
N PHE A 64 -1.84 -8.59 13.89
CA PHE A 64 -2.76 -8.59 15.01
C PHE A 64 -3.99 -7.78 14.61
N ASP A 65 -5.15 -8.40 14.61
CA ASP A 65 -6.39 -7.66 14.47
C ASP A 65 -6.74 -7.07 15.84
N ASP A 66 -6.53 -5.76 16.01
CA ASP A 66 -6.83 -5.08 17.27
C ASP A 66 -8.35 -5.02 17.55
N ASP A 67 -9.22 -5.32 16.56
CA ASP A 67 -10.69 -5.29 16.69
C ASP A 67 -11.30 -6.67 17.02
N VAL A 68 -10.49 -7.74 16.98
CA VAL A 68 -10.88 -9.12 17.31
C VAL A 68 -9.83 -9.71 18.24
N ASP A 69 -10.18 -9.94 19.51
CA ASP A 69 -9.37 -10.60 20.55
C ASP A 69 -8.05 -11.23 20.05
N ILE A 70 -6.91 -10.55 20.30
CA ILE A 70 -5.50 -11.02 20.38
C ILE A 70 -5.04 -12.24 19.55
N ASN A 71 -5.70 -12.57 18.46
CA ASN A 71 -5.37 -13.71 17.62
C ASN A 71 -4.57 -13.22 16.42
N ALA A 72 -3.30 -13.61 16.38
CA ALA A 72 -2.46 -13.42 15.23
C ALA A 72 -3.08 -14.11 14.01
N VAL A 73 -3.42 -13.34 12.97
CA VAL A 73 -3.93 -13.86 11.71
C VAL A 73 -2.75 -14.08 10.77
N ASN A 74 -2.55 -15.33 10.35
CA ASN A 74 -1.58 -15.68 9.33
C ASN A 74 -2.16 -15.43 7.94
N THR A 75 -1.33 -14.89 7.06
CA THR A 75 -1.73 -14.47 5.71
C THR A 75 -0.75 -14.98 4.67
N TYR A 76 -1.25 -15.28 3.48
CA TYR A 76 -0.41 -15.52 2.31
C TYR A 76 0.25 -14.23 1.85
N LEU A 77 1.49 -14.34 1.36
CA LEU A 77 2.14 -13.27 0.62
C LEU A 77 1.74 -13.40 -0.84
N VAL A 78 0.99 -12.42 -1.35
CA VAL A 78 0.47 -12.46 -2.73
C VAL A 78 1.04 -11.28 -3.51
N ARG A 79 1.74 -11.59 -4.60
CA ARG A 79 2.42 -10.59 -5.44
C ARG A 79 1.65 -10.33 -6.71
N ASP A 80 1.37 -9.06 -6.97
CA ASP A 80 1.01 -8.55 -8.29
C ASP A 80 2.29 -8.35 -9.13
N ASN A 81 2.46 -9.18 -10.15
CA ASN A 81 3.58 -9.10 -11.07
C ASN A 81 3.48 -7.93 -12.04
N HIS A 82 2.29 -7.37 -12.25
CA HIS A 82 2.10 -6.23 -13.14
C HIS A 82 2.71 -4.96 -12.56
N TYR A 83 2.58 -4.72 -11.25
CA TYR A 83 3.16 -3.55 -10.54
C TYR A 83 4.27 -3.89 -9.54
N LYS A 84 4.63 -5.17 -9.39
CA LYS A 84 5.65 -5.64 -8.42
C LYS A 84 5.33 -5.21 -6.98
N VAL A 85 4.06 -5.39 -6.62
CA VAL A 85 3.53 -5.07 -5.29
C VAL A 85 3.14 -6.38 -4.62
N THR A 86 3.58 -6.60 -3.39
CA THR A 86 3.25 -7.78 -2.59
C THR A 86 2.30 -7.37 -1.48
N SER A 87 1.07 -7.88 -1.47
CA SER A 87 0.20 -7.80 -0.30
C SER A 87 0.71 -8.74 0.80
N VAL A 88 0.75 -8.21 2.02
CA VAL A 88 1.28 -8.93 3.19
C VAL A 88 0.15 -9.42 4.08
N HIS A 89 -0.97 -8.70 4.16
CA HIS A 89 -2.01 -8.95 5.17
C HIS A 89 -3.42 -9.14 4.62
N ASP A 90 -3.63 -9.06 3.31
CA ASP A 90 -5.01 -9.07 2.78
C ASP A 90 -5.55 -10.46 2.42
N PHE A 91 -4.72 -11.50 2.45
CA PHE A 91 -5.09 -12.88 2.05
C PHE A 91 -4.96 -13.83 3.25
N PRO A 92 -6.00 -14.01 4.08
CA PRO A 92 -5.92 -14.87 5.27
C PRO A 92 -5.73 -16.35 4.90
N ILE A 93 -4.93 -17.07 5.69
CA ILE A 93 -4.81 -18.52 5.61
C ILE A 93 -6.00 -19.12 6.37
N LEU A 94 -6.92 -19.76 5.64
CA LEU A 94 -8.13 -20.35 6.19
C LEU A 94 -8.08 -21.88 6.02
N PRO A 95 -8.56 -22.66 7.00
CA PRO A 95 -8.69 -24.10 6.85
C PRO A 95 -9.52 -24.45 5.60
N ASP A 96 -9.06 -25.44 4.85
CA ASP A 96 -9.76 -26.01 3.69
C ASP A 96 -10.08 -25.01 2.56
N LYS A 97 -9.33 -23.90 2.47
CA LYS A 97 -9.45 -22.93 1.39
C LYS A 97 -8.10 -22.63 0.74
N GLU A 98 -8.12 -22.54 -0.58
CA GLU A 98 -7.02 -21.99 -1.36
C GLU A 98 -7.00 -20.46 -1.28
N TRP A 99 -5.82 -19.87 -1.38
CA TRP A 99 -5.63 -18.42 -1.22
C TRP A 99 -6.51 -17.58 -2.16
N PHE A 100 -6.70 -18.03 -3.40
CA PHE A 100 -7.45 -17.30 -4.42
C PHE A 100 -8.96 -17.29 -4.17
N GLU A 101 -9.47 -18.17 -3.29
CA GLU A 101 -10.89 -18.19 -2.94
C GLU A 101 -11.29 -16.94 -2.13
N THR A 102 -10.34 -16.29 -1.46
CA THR A 102 -10.55 -15.01 -0.76
C THR A 102 -10.37 -13.79 -1.67
N TYR A 103 -9.99 -13.99 -2.93
CA TYR A 103 -9.75 -12.91 -3.88
C TYR A 103 -10.94 -11.95 -4.08
N PRO A 104 -12.20 -12.40 -4.19
CA PRO A 104 -13.33 -11.50 -4.36
C PRO A 104 -13.45 -10.48 -3.21
N ASP A 105 -13.35 -10.94 -1.96
CA ASP A 105 -13.42 -10.09 -0.76
C ASP A 105 -12.24 -9.10 -0.72
N PHE A 106 -11.04 -9.59 -1.06
CA PHE A 106 -9.87 -8.75 -1.21
C PHE A 106 -10.09 -7.66 -2.27
N LYS A 107 -10.57 -8.02 -3.46
CA LYS A 107 -10.74 -7.09 -4.58
C LYS A 107 -11.74 -6.00 -4.25
N GLU A 108 -12.87 -6.36 -3.63
CA GLU A 108 -13.87 -5.38 -3.18
C GLU A 108 -13.27 -4.38 -2.19
N ASN A 109 -12.50 -4.86 -1.20
CA ASN A 109 -11.84 -4.00 -0.23
C ASN A 109 -10.75 -3.13 -0.85
N SER A 110 -9.97 -3.67 -1.79
CA SER A 110 -8.96 -2.95 -2.55
C SER A 110 -9.60 -1.80 -3.34
N ASP A 111 -10.69 -2.06 -4.05
CA ASP A 111 -11.39 -1.07 -4.86
C ASP A 111 -12.00 0.04 -4.00
N LYS A 112 -12.54 -0.29 -2.82
CA LYS A 112 -12.99 0.70 -1.83
C LYS A 112 -11.84 1.60 -1.35
N ARG A 113 -10.66 1.03 -1.08
CA ARG A 113 -9.47 1.80 -0.67
C ARG A 113 -8.98 2.71 -1.79
N ILE A 114 -9.01 2.24 -3.04
CA ILE A 114 -8.62 3.02 -4.23
C ILE A 114 -9.57 4.18 -4.46
N ALA A 115 -10.89 3.93 -4.40
CA ALA A 115 -11.90 4.98 -4.52
C ALA A 115 -11.70 6.06 -3.45
N ARG A 116 -11.50 5.64 -2.19
CA ARG A 116 -11.21 6.55 -1.08
C ARG A 116 -9.92 7.34 -1.26
N PHE A 117 -8.86 6.70 -1.76
CA PHE A 117 -7.61 7.37 -2.09
C PHE A 117 -7.84 8.48 -3.13
N ASN A 118 -8.50 8.14 -4.24
CA ASN A 118 -8.79 9.09 -5.32
C ASN A 118 -9.67 10.25 -4.84
N GLU A 119 -10.68 9.97 -4.02
CA GLU A 119 -11.51 11.02 -3.42
C GLU A 119 -10.68 11.93 -2.49
N THR A 120 -9.90 11.33 -1.59
CA THR A 120 -9.12 12.09 -0.59
C THR A 120 -8.05 12.95 -1.27
N ILE A 121 -7.36 12.41 -2.28
CA ILE A 121 -6.29 13.14 -2.97
C ILE A 121 -6.83 14.31 -3.78
N ASN A 122 -8.00 14.14 -4.40
CA ASN A 122 -8.68 15.20 -5.15
C ASN A 122 -9.21 16.31 -4.24
N ASN A 123 -9.67 15.96 -3.04
CA ASN A 123 -10.24 16.90 -2.06
C ASN A 123 -9.22 17.47 -1.05
N SER A 124 -7.94 17.12 -1.18
CA SER A 124 -6.89 17.65 -0.30
C SER A 124 -6.16 18.83 -0.96
N ASP A 125 -5.94 19.90 -0.20
CA ASP A 125 -5.12 21.04 -0.63
C ASP A 125 -3.62 20.77 -0.46
N SER A 126 -3.26 19.93 0.51
CA SER A 126 -1.89 19.52 0.78
C SER A 126 -1.76 18.03 1.12
N ILE A 127 -0.75 17.37 0.56
CA ILE A 127 -0.52 15.93 0.66
C ILE A 127 0.89 15.63 1.19
N LEU A 128 0.98 14.81 2.24
CA LEU A 128 2.25 14.29 2.75
C LEU A 128 2.38 12.81 2.39
N PHE A 129 3.35 12.50 1.53
CA PHE A 129 3.76 11.14 1.24
C PHE A 129 4.87 10.71 2.21
N VAL A 130 4.74 9.55 2.83
CA VAL A 130 5.73 9.04 3.80
C VAL A 130 6.25 7.68 3.33
N ARG A 131 7.57 7.57 3.14
CA ARG A 131 8.22 6.30 2.78
C ARG A 131 9.37 5.95 3.73
N TRP A 132 9.49 4.67 4.04
CA TRP A 132 10.64 4.12 4.74
C TRP A 132 11.73 3.75 3.74
N SER A 133 12.80 4.53 3.72
CA SER A 133 13.97 4.47 2.83
C SER A 133 13.66 4.39 1.31
N THR A 134 14.54 5.01 0.53
CA THR A 134 14.59 4.86 -0.93
C THR A 134 15.92 5.42 -1.42
N LYS A 135 16.31 5.10 -2.65
CA LYS A 135 17.44 5.75 -3.32
C LYS A 135 17.03 7.14 -3.83
N SER A 136 18.00 8.05 -3.94
CA SER A 136 17.75 9.45 -4.33
C SER A 136 17.18 9.59 -5.76
N ASP A 137 17.66 8.80 -6.70
CA ASP A 137 17.16 8.73 -8.09
C ASP A 137 15.67 8.31 -8.12
N GLN A 138 15.31 7.32 -7.30
CA GLN A 138 13.93 6.84 -7.17
C GLN A 138 13.03 7.92 -6.54
N ALA A 139 13.52 8.64 -5.52
CA ALA A 139 12.81 9.76 -4.91
C ALA A 139 12.48 10.87 -5.91
N TYR A 140 13.47 11.23 -6.74
CA TYR A 140 13.30 12.24 -7.78
C TYR A 140 12.25 11.83 -8.81
N LEU A 141 12.31 10.60 -9.33
CA LEU A 141 11.33 10.10 -10.30
C LEU A 141 9.90 10.14 -9.74
N PHE A 142 9.72 9.72 -8.49
CA PHE A 142 8.42 9.80 -7.85
C PHE A 142 7.93 11.24 -7.69
N GLN A 143 8.81 12.17 -7.30
CA GLN A 143 8.43 13.58 -7.17
C GLN A 143 7.95 14.15 -8.51
N GLN A 144 8.63 13.83 -9.62
CA GLN A 144 8.21 14.24 -10.96
C GLN A 144 6.83 13.68 -11.33
N GLU A 145 6.62 12.38 -11.14
CA GLU A 145 5.34 11.73 -11.44
C GLU A 145 4.19 12.26 -10.57
N MET A 146 4.47 12.62 -9.30
CA MET A 146 3.48 13.25 -8.42
C MET A 146 3.20 14.69 -8.83
N GLN A 147 4.19 15.43 -9.29
CA GLN A 147 3.98 16.80 -9.79
C GLN A 147 3.05 16.80 -11.02
N ASP A 148 3.24 15.86 -11.95
CA ASP A 148 2.36 15.69 -13.11
C ASP A 148 0.93 15.30 -12.70
N MET A 149 0.79 14.38 -11.74
CA MET A 149 -0.50 13.92 -11.25
C MET A 149 -1.26 15.02 -10.49
N LEU A 150 -0.58 15.70 -9.57
CA LEU A 150 -1.18 16.60 -8.59
C LEU A 150 -1.26 18.04 -9.07
N LYS A 151 -0.55 18.37 -10.16
CA LYS A 151 -0.53 19.69 -10.80
C LYS A 151 -0.21 20.79 -9.77
N GLU A 152 -1.18 21.66 -9.52
CA GLU A 152 -1.05 22.83 -8.64
C GLU A 152 -1.20 22.51 -7.14
N LYS A 153 -1.50 21.25 -6.76
CA LYS A 153 -1.66 20.89 -5.35
C LYS A 153 -0.30 20.85 -4.64
N GLU A 154 -0.27 21.35 -3.42
CA GLU A 154 0.93 21.24 -2.59
C GLU A 154 1.15 19.79 -2.15
N PHE A 155 2.38 19.32 -2.26
CA PHE A 155 2.75 18.04 -1.67
C PHE A 155 4.16 18.03 -1.11
N THR A 156 4.38 17.16 -0.14
CA THR A 156 5.69 16.91 0.48
C THR A 156 5.96 15.41 0.45
N VAL A 157 7.21 15.03 0.16
CA VAL A 157 7.68 13.65 0.25
C VAL A 157 8.66 13.56 1.42
N LEU A 158 8.26 12.86 2.48
CA LEU A 158 9.11 12.58 3.63
C LEU A 158 9.70 11.17 3.49
N ILE A 159 11.03 11.09 3.47
CA ILE A 159 11.77 9.85 3.42
C ILE A 159 12.44 9.64 4.77
N ASN A 160 12.02 8.60 5.49
CA ASN A 160 12.71 8.17 6.70
C ASN A 160 13.96 7.39 6.31
N ILE A 161 15.12 7.95 6.61
CA ILE A 161 16.42 7.33 6.41
C ILE A 161 16.82 6.71 7.74
N SER A 162 16.96 5.38 7.80
CA SER A 162 17.56 4.74 8.98
C SER A 162 19.07 5.03 8.97
N PRO A 163 19.73 5.31 10.11
CA PRO A 163 21.16 5.66 10.18
C PRO A 163 22.14 4.54 9.79
N LEU A 164 21.64 3.41 9.27
CA LEU A 164 22.44 2.26 8.85
C LEU A 164 22.34 2.12 7.34
N GLY A 165 23.03 3.00 6.64
CA GLY A 165 23.28 2.96 5.20
C GLY A 165 24.67 3.52 4.93
#